data_AF-A0A1Y4MPK1-F1
#
_entry.id   AF-A0A1Y4MPK1-F1
#
_cell.length_a   1.000
_cell.length_b   1.000
_cell.length_c   1.000
_cell.angle_alpha   90.00
_cell.angle_beta   90.00
_cell.angle_gamma   90.00
#
_symmetry.space_group_name_H-M   'P 1'
#
loop_
_entity.id
_entity.type
_entity.pdbx_description
1 polymer ?
#
loop_
_entity_poly.entity_id
_entity_poly.type
_entity_poly.pdbx_seq_one_letter_code
_entity_poly.pdbx_strand_id
1 'polypeptide(L)'
;MTIREYMALLDDIKQCQSSLEIVERDLKQMQAKVVDLGAQYKKLIEQKNASMESVRSSIIAEEETKIQAPIRSKISYTADEKRSREARYNSERSELLNKDFTKKFADSYIVVKHCNEVMEMCSKDFSDILSDSSDHYVDLDLSDVMISDEVLLQLANKVSELAHEDEVELCLPAINRLFGRIFLPQRERSGDRKSSLSLAWLVLKSACVIGLFAMIPIVIVAPYTFGVIGSIKGQAKNAIAMSDSLLPLAYLRRMTELRKEYLDNLCKTEKQQEIDALDAEFDSDIKKLNDTLHDLEIKESQVHSQVLSNITDEDINARVNQQYFGKVKDAAAMREQAKNQNAALLNKKQELDTRLRNLRVQQAAAKKELENELIDLNHVGEDKTLLRSFFLGFDESGRIISLDYEGDTSLIMYSGADSSVVSPFVRMMIIQYFTNMLVNNLKIDIVDFENGGTEYDVFKQGNLNNVVSISTTDKEESSLIEELHADMRMRSSRISVCADNIDDYNRIMMERDSLTMEYRIVIFQAFSDSLCSNQKFLQLCRQGARNGIIMFLFVNISSMPKLDSSKKGSSAGNDVKRWRDLIYAIPKQFFNFNSESGEVSALGTLYKTESLAELDKYISGV
;
A
#
# COMPACT_ATOMS: atom_id res chain seq x y z
N MET A 1 1.35 -42.78 -55.42
CA MET A 1 1.02 -42.63 -53.99
C MET A 1 -0.29 -43.37 -53.76
N THR A 2 -0.41 -44.22 -52.75
CA THR A 2 -1.64 -44.99 -52.51
C THR A 2 -2.75 -44.16 -51.84
N ILE A 3 -4.02 -44.55 -51.99
CA ILE A 3 -5.15 -43.94 -51.27
C ILE A 3 -4.91 -43.94 -49.75
N ARG A 4 -4.29 -44.98 -49.21
CA ARG A 4 -3.98 -45.09 -47.78
C ARG A 4 -2.98 -44.03 -47.32
N GLU A 5 -1.94 -43.81 -48.12
CA GLU A 5 -0.93 -42.77 -47.87
C GLU A 5 -1.56 -41.36 -47.94
N TYR A 6 -2.46 -41.15 -48.89
CA TYR A 6 -3.18 -39.89 -49.00
C TYR A 6 -4.08 -39.60 -47.80
N MET A 7 -4.82 -40.60 -47.33
CA MET A 7 -5.66 -40.45 -46.13
C MET A 7 -4.82 -40.11 -44.89
N ALA A 8 -3.63 -40.72 -44.74
CA ALA A 8 -2.70 -40.37 -43.67
C ALA A 8 -2.21 -38.91 -43.78
N LEU A 9 -1.95 -38.42 -44.99
CA LEU A 9 -1.59 -37.02 -45.23
C LEU A 9 -2.71 -36.05 -44.81
N LEU A 10 -3.99 -36.39 -45.05
CA LEU A 10 -5.12 -35.59 -44.59
C LEU A 10 -5.21 -35.53 -43.07
N ASP A 11 -4.95 -36.65 -42.39
CA ASP A 11 -4.93 -36.71 -40.92
C ASP A 11 -3.78 -35.88 -40.36
N ASP A 12 -2.59 -35.91 -40.97
CA ASP A 12 -1.44 -35.07 -40.61
C ASP A 12 -1.75 -33.57 -40.76
N ILE A 13 -2.44 -33.17 -41.84
CA ILE A 13 -2.89 -31.79 -42.04
C ILE A 13 -3.83 -31.39 -40.92
N LYS A 14 -4.83 -32.22 -40.60
CA LYS A 14 -5.80 -31.96 -39.54
C LYS A 14 -5.15 -31.83 -38.17
N GLN A 15 -4.18 -32.70 -37.86
CA GLN A 15 -3.43 -32.65 -36.61
C GLN A 15 -2.56 -31.39 -36.52
N CYS A 16 -1.92 -31.00 -37.62
CA CYS A 16 -1.12 -29.78 -37.70
C CYS A 16 -1.99 -28.52 -37.49
N GLN A 17 -3.16 -28.45 -38.14
CA GLN A 17 -4.13 -27.36 -37.96
C GLN A 17 -4.60 -27.25 -36.51
N SER A 18 -4.99 -28.36 -35.89
CA SER A 18 -5.41 -28.37 -34.48
C SER A 18 -4.28 -27.91 -33.55
N SER A 19 -3.05 -28.34 -33.81
CA SER A 19 -1.87 -27.91 -33.05
C SER A 19 -1.60 -26.40 -33.20
N LEU A 20 -1.79 -25.86 -34.41
CA LEU A 20 -1.63 -24.44 -34.71
C LEU A 20 -2.67 -23.60 -33.95
N GLU A 21 -3.94 -24.01 -33.95
CA GLU A 21 -5.01 -23.33 -33.20
C GLU A 21 -4.73 -23.26 -31.69
N ILE A 22 -4.19 -24.34 -31.12
CA ILE A 22 -3.79 -24.37 -29.71
C ILE A 22 -2.66 -23.36 -29.47
N VAL A 23 -1.61 -23.40 -30.29
CA VAL A 23 -0.46 -22.48 -30.14
C VAL A 23 -0.90 -21.02 -30.33
N GLU A 24 -1.80 -20.72 -31.25
CA GLU A 24 -2.32 -19.36 -31.44
C GLU A 24 -3.11 -18.85 -30.23
N ARG A 25 -3.91 -19.74 -29.61
CA ARG A 25 -4.63 -19.43 -28.37
C ARG A 25 -3.66 -19.13 -27.23
N ASP A 26 -2.66 -19.99 -27.03
CA ASP A 26 -1.65 -19.85 -25.98
C ASP A 26 -0.81 -18.59 -26.19
N LEU A 27 -0.48 -18.28 -27.44
CA LEU A 27 0.27 -17.08 -27.82
C LEU A 27 -0.51 -15.80 -27.50
N LYS A 28 -1.83 -15.75 -27.77
CA LYS A 28 -2.68 -14.62 -27.36
C LYS A 28 -2.70 -14.43 -25.84
N GLN A 29 -2.86 -15.52 -25.09
CA GLN A 29 -2.85 -15.46 -23.61
C GLN A 29 -1.49 -15.00 -23.07
N MET A 30 -0.40 -15.52 -23.63
CA MET A 30 0.96 -15.16 -23.22
C MET A 30 1.30 -13.72 -23.57
N GLN A 31 0.87 -13.22 -24.73
CA GLN A 31 1.02 -11.81 -25.11
C GLN A 31 0.30 -10.89 -24.11
N ALA A 32 -0.94 -11.22 -23.74
CA ALA A 32 -1.66 -10.46 -22.72
C ALA A 32 -0.93 -10.46 -21.36
N LYS A 33 -0.41 -11.62 -20.94
CA LYS A 33 0.39 -11.75 -19.72
C LYS A 33 1.68 -10.92 -19.76
N VAL A 34 2.38 -10.87 -20.89
CA VAL A 34 3.58 -10.03 -21.06
C VAL A 34 3.25 -8.54 -20.93
N VAL A 35 2.12 -8.11 -21.48
CA VAL A 35 1.65 -6.71 -21.38
C VAL A 35 1.31 -6.37 -19.93
N ASP A 36 0.55 -7.23 -19.24
CA ASP A 36 0.15 -7.03 -17.84
C ASP A 36 1.37 -6.96 -16.91
N LEU A 37 2.30 -7.93 -17.01
CA LEU A 37 3.55 -7.91 -16.26
C LEU A 37 4.41 -6.68 -16.58
N GLY A 38 4.39 -6.22 -17.84
CA GLY A 38 5.03 -4.97 -18.25
C GLY A 38 4.44 -3.73 -17.55
N ALA A 39 3.11 -3.66 -17.46
CA ALA A 39 2.40 -2.60 -16.76
C ALA A 39 2.65 -2.65 -15.24
N GLN A 40 2.60 -3.84 -14.64
CA GLN A 40 2.90 -4.03 -13.21
C GLN A 40 4.33 -3.62 -12.88
N TYR A 41 5.30 -4.05 -13.69
CA TYR A 41 6.70 -3.65 -13.54
C TYR A 41 6.85 -2.12 -13.62
N LYS A 42 6.23 -1.48 -14.62
CA LYS A 42 6.28 -0.01 -14.77
C LYS A 42 5.67 0.71 -13.56
N LYS A 43 4.49 0.27 -13.12
CA LYS A 43 3.82 0.83 -11.93
C LYS A 43 4.68 0.67 -10.67
N LEU A 44 5.38 -0.45 -10.52
CA LEU A 44 6.27 -0.68 -9.38
C LEU A 44 7.48 0.26 -9.40
N ILE A 45 8.06 0.52 -10.59
CA ILE A 45 9.13 1.51 -10.75
C ILE A 45 8.63 2.93 -10.44
N GLU A 46 7.43 3.29 -10.90
CA GLU A 46 6.81 4.58 -10.59
C GLU A 46 6.55 4.73 -9.08
N GLN A 47 6.05 3.68 -8.42
CA GLN A 47 5.87 3.66 -6.96
C GLN A 47 7.19 3.80 -6.20
N LYS A 48 8.24 3.10 -6.65
CA LYS A 48 9.59 3.24 -6.10
C LYS A 48 10.06 4.69 -6.19
N ASN A 49 9.92 5.32 -7.35
CA ASN A 49 10.35 6.71 -7.54
C ASN A 49 9.50 7.70 -6.72
N ALA A 50 8.18 7.49 -6.64
CA ALA A 50 7.30 8.32 -5.83
C ALA A 50 7.55 8.19 -4.31
N SER A 51 8.06 7.03 -3.86
CA SER A 51 8.37 6.79 -2.45
C SER A 51 9.59 7.58 -1.94
N MET A 52 10.42 8.14 -2.84
CA MET A 52 11.64 8.88 -2.44
C MET A 52 11.33 10.04 -1.49
N GLU A 53 10.32 10.85 -1.78
CA GLU A 53 9.99 12.03 -0.96
C GLU A 53 9.40 11.65 0.42
N SER A 54 8.62 10.57 0.46
CA SER A 54 8.06 10.03 1.70
C SER A 54 9.16 9.44 2.60
N VAL A 55 10.08 8.68 2.01
CA VAL A 55 11.25 8.12 2.73
C VAL A 55 12.17 9.24 3.21
N ARG A 56 12.42 10.27 2.39
CA ARG A 56 13.18 11.46 2.77
C ARG A 56 12.58 12.14 4.01
N SER A 57 11.28 12.39 4.00
CA SER A 57 10.56 12.99 5.14
C SER A 57 10.67 12.13 6.40
N SER A 58 10.57 10.80 6.25
CA SER A 58 10.71 9.86 7.37
C SER A 58 12.12 9.83 7.96
N ILE A 59 13.17 9.87 7.14
CA ILE A 59 14.56 9.89 7.61
C ILE A 59 14.86 11.21 8.34
N ILE A 60 14.40 12.34 7.78
CA ILE A 60 14.52 13.66 8.42
C ILE A 60 13.90 13.63 9.81
N ALA A 61 12.65 13.17 9.94
CA ALA A 61 11.96 13.10 11.23
C ALA A 61 12.66 12.17 12.24
N GLU A 62 13.20 11.03 11.79
CA GLU A 62 13.93 10.08 12.64
C GLU A 62 15.22 10.71 13.19
N GLU A 63 16.01 11.37 12.34
CA GLU A 63 17.26 12.02 12.73
C GLU A 63 17.05 13.28 13.56
N GLU A 64 16.03 14.09 13.24
CA GLU A 64 15.63 15.23 14.08
C GLU A 64 15.28 14.78 15.49
N THR A 65 14.51 13.69 15.63
CA THR A 65 14.13 13.16 16.93
C THR A 65 15.36 12.69 17.72
N LYS A 66 16.30 11.99 17.06
CA LYS A 66 17.55 11.52 17.69
C LYS A 66 18.41 12.66 18.24
N ILE A 67 18.47 13.80 17.53
CA ILE A 67 19.27 14.96 17.93
C ILE A 67 18.51 15.85 18.92
N GLN A 68 17.21 16.10 18.73
CA GLN A 68 16.40 16.96 19.61
C GLN A 68 16.18 16.33 20.99
N ALA A 69 15.95 15.02 21.09
CA ALA A 69 15.67 14.36 22.36
C ALA A 69 16.72 14.63 23.47
N PRO A 70 18.04 14.45 23.24
CA PRO A 70 19.05 14.75 24.26
C PRO A 70 19.18 16.26 24.54
N ILE A 71 18.93 17.13 23.57
CA ILE A 71 18.96 18.60 23.77
C ILE A 71 17.81 19.03 24.69
N ARG A 72 16.58 18.59 24.40
CA ARG A 72 15.40 18.88 25.26
C ARG A 72 15.56 18.36 26.67
N SER A 73 16.13 17.16 26.82
CA SER A 73 16.44 16.61 28.14
C SER A 73 17.41 17.50 28.91
N LYS A 74 18.43 18.07 28.26
CA LYS A 74 19.36 19.02 28.89
C LYS A 74 18.72 20.35 29.21
N ILE A 75 17.89 20.91 28.32
CA ILE A 75 17.14 22.15 28.57
C ILE A 75 16.28 21.99 29.82
N SER A 76 15.51 20.90 29.91
CA SER A 76 14.68 20.61 31.08
C SER A 76 15.51 20.53 32.36
N TYR A 77 16.62 19.79 32.33
CA TYR A 77 17.51 19.65 33.49
C TYR A 77 18.07 21.00 33.95
N THR A 78 18.61 21.81 33.03
CA THR A 78 19.19 23.12 33.36
C THR A 78 18.13 24.12 33.86
N ALA A 79 16.90 24.04 33.34
CA ALA A 79 15.78 24.86 33.81
C ALA A 79 15.36 24.49 35.25
N ASP A 80 15.35 23.21 35.59
CA ASP A 80 15.05 22.74 36.95
C ASP A 80 16.19 23.07 37.93
N GLU A 81 17.44 23.00 37.49
CA GLU A 81 18.60 23.45 38.27
C GLU A 81 18.52 24.95 38.57
N LYS A 82 18.16 25.78 37.59
CA LYS A 82 17.91 27.22 37.78
C LYS A 82 16.83 27.48 38.83
N ARG A 83 15.67 26.83 38.74
CA ARG A 83 14.58 26.97 39.74
C ARG A 83 15.03 26.57 41.13
N SER A 84 15.82 25.50 41.23
CA SER A 84 16.34 25.02 42.52
C SER A 84 17.31 26.02 43.14
N ARG A 85 18.16 26.67 42.32
CA ARG A 85 19.07 27.74 42.76
C ARG A 85 18.32 29.00 43.19
N GLU A 86 17.29 29.42 42.45
CA GLU A 86 16.39 30.52 42.82
C GLU A 86 15.70 30.28 44.17
N ALA A 87 15.19 29.07 44.39
CA ALA A 87 14.57 28.70 45.67
C ALA A 87 15.56 28.73 46.84
N ARG A 88 16.78 28.21 46.62
CA ARG A 88 17.84 28.20 47.64
C ARG A 88 18.29 29.62 48.02
N TYR A 89 18.54 30.47 47.03
CA TYR A 89 18.89 31.87 47.24
C TYR A 89 17.82 32.62 48.05
N ASN A 90 16.53 32.46 47.67
CA ASN A 90 15.43 33.10 48.40
C ASN A 90 15.38 32.67 49.87
N SER A 91 15.66 31.39 50.15
CA SER A 91 15.74 30.86 51.51
C SER A 91 16.92 31.44 52.29
N GLU A 92 18.14 31.37 51.74
CA GLU A 92 19.37 31.84 52.39
C GLU A 92 19.34 33.37 52.63
N ARG A 93 18.81 34.14 51.67
CA ARG A 93 18.63 35.59 51.81
C ARG A 93 17.60 35.95 52.88
N SER A 94 16.50 35.19 52.99
CA SER A 94 15.51 35.38 54.06
C SER A 94 16.11 35.08 55.44
N GLU A 95 16.95 34.05 55.53
CA GLU A 95 17.65 33.69 56.77
C GLU A 95 18.62 34.79 57.21
N LEU A 96 19.44 35.32 56.29
CA LEU A 96 20.35 36.45 56.57
C LEU A 96 19.59 37.74 56.98
N LEU A 97 18.44 38.02 56.36
CA LEU A 97 17.59 39.15 56.73
C LEU A 97 17.03 39.03 58.16
N ASN A 98 16.83 37.82 58.67
CA ASN A 98 16.29 37.56 60.00
C ASN A 98 17.36 37.26 61.06
N LYS A 99 18.63 37.10 60.66
CA LYS A 99 19.76 36.83 61.55
C LYS A 99 20.07 38.04 62.44
N ASP A 100 20.23 37.79 63.72
CA ASP A 100 20.61 38.79 64.72
C ASP A 100 22.16 38.90 64.79
N PHE A 101 22.68 40.02 64.28
CA PHE A 101 24.12 40.30 64.24
C PHE A 101 24.66 40.88 65.55
N THR A 102 23.81 41.25 66.51
CA THR A 102 24.27 41.80 67.81
C THR A 102 25.11 40.80 68.60
N LYS A 103 24.83 39.50 68.44
CA LYS A 103 25.62 38.41 69.05
C LYS A 103 27.09 38.40 68.64
N LYS A 104 27.41 38.87 67.43
CA LYS A 104 28.80 38.96 66.92
C LYS A 104 29.63 40.00 67.70
N PHE A 105 28.96 40.98 68.32
CA PHE A 105 29.57 42.07 69.09
C PHE A 105 29.13 42.07 70.56
N ALA A 106 28.74 40.91 71.08
CA ALA A 106 28.17 40.76 72.43
C ALA A 106 29.05 41.36 73.54
N ASP A 107 30.37 41.13 73.46
CA ASP A 107 31.34 41.62 74.45
C ASP A 107 31.40 43.16 74.50
N SER A 108 31.26 43.82 73.36
CA SER A 108 31.22 45.29 73.26
C SER A 108 29.89 45.86 73.76
N TYR A 109 28.79 45.13 73.56
CA TYR A 109 27.46 45.50 74.06
C TYR A 109 27.34 45.35 75.59
N ILE A 110 28.11 44.43 76.19
CA ILE A 110 28.20 44.26 77.65
C ILE A 110 28.78 45.53 78.32
N VAL A 111 29.70 46.24 77.67
CA VAL A 111 30.26 47.50 78.20
C VAL A 111 29.21 48.62 78.21
N VAL A 112 28.45 48.78 77.12
CA VAL A 112 27.32 49.72 77.05
C VAL A 112 26.29 49.42 78.16
N LYS A 113 26.04 48.14 78.43
CA LYS A 113 25.13 47.70 79.50
C LYS A 113 25.66 48.08 80.90
N HIS A 114 26.93 47.79 81.20
CA HIS A 114 27.53 48.14 82.50
C HIS A 114 27.61 49.65 82.73
N CYS A 115 27.93 50.45 81.70
CA CYS A 115 27.91 51.91 81.81
C CYS A 115 26.51 52.44 82.16
N ASN A 116 25.45 51.84 81.59
CA ASN A 116 24.07 52.19 81.93
C ASN A 116 23.71 51.78 83.37
N GLU A 117 24.13 50.60 83.83
CA GLU A 117 23.91 50.13 85.20
C GLU A 117 24.58 51.05 86.24
N VAL A 118 25.82 51.52 85.98
CA VAL A 118 26.53 52.48 86.84
C VAL A 118 25.83 53.84 86.87
N MET A 119 25.33 54.34 85.74
CA MET A 119 24.55 55.58 85.69
C MET A 119 23.25 55.47 86.49
N GLU A 120 22.59 54.31 86.44
CA GLU A 120 21.34 54.05 87.16
C GLU A 120 21.53 54.00 88.67
N MET A 121 22.64 53.40 89.16
CA MET A 121 23.02 53.42 90.57
C MET A 121 23.26 54.86 91.08
N CYS A 122 24.07 55.64 90.37
CA CYS A 122 24.37 57.03 90.76
C CYS A 122 23.11 57.92 90.76
N SER A 123 22.15 57.68 89.86
CA SER A 123 20.89 58.41 89.82
C SER A 123 19.96 58.10 91.00
N LYS A 124 20.10 56.91 91.60
CA LYS A 124 19.24 56.44 92.70
C LYS A 124 19.68 57.02 94.04
N ASP A 125 20.99 57.04 94.31
CA ASP A 125 21.56 57.60 95.54
C ASP A 125 21.38 59.14 95.64
N PHE A 126 21.38 59.85 94.51
CA PHE A 126 21.10 61.30 94.47
C PHE A 126 19.62 61.66 94.76
N SER A 127 18.70 60.74 94.48
CA SER A 127 17.25 60.92 94.71
C SER A 127 16.91 60.80 96.21
N ASP A 128 17.52 59.85 96.91
CA ASP A 128 17.21 59.57 98.31
C ASP A 128 17.71 60.69 99.25
N ILE A 129 18.80 61.39 98.90
CA ILE A 129 19.38 62.51 99.66
C ILE A 129 18.50 63.79 99.62
N LEU A 130 17.67 63.97 98.60
CA LEU A 130 16.87 65.19 98.41
C LEU A 130 15.45 65.14 99.00
N SER A 131 15.02 64.00 99.54
CA SER A 131 13.61 63.78 99.89
C SER A 131 13.24 63.90 101.38
N ASP A 132 14.21 64.03 102.29
CA ASP A 132 13.95 64.16 103.74
C ASP A 132 14.47 65.50 104.32
N SER A 133 13.57 66.25 104.97
CA SER A 133 13.73 67.50 105.77
C SER A 133 13.47 68.87 105.11
N SER A 134 12.20 69.27 105.17
CA SER A 134 11.74 70.67 105.17
C SER A 134 12.04 71.37 106.50
N ASP A 135 12.40 72.65 106.43
CA ASP A 135 12.43 73.65 107.51
C ASP A 135 13.39 73.41 108.68
N HIS A 136 14.69 73.62 108.45
CA HIS A 136 15.55 74.58 109.18
C HIS A 136 17.01 74.37 108.75
N TYR A 137 17.64 75.45 108.27
CA TYR A 137 19.04 75.50 107.83
C TYR A 137 20.00 74.99 108.91
N VAL A 138 20.57 73.80 108.70
CA VAL A 138 21.73 73.27 109.41
C VAL A 138 22.66 72.62 108.39
N ASP A 139 23.95 72.91 108.55
CA ASP A 139 25.11 72.30 107.91
C ASP A 139 24.92 70.79 107.63
N LEU A 140 24.93 70.42 106.35
CA LEU A 140 25.07 69.03 105.90
C LEU A 140 26.56 68.72 105.73
N ASP A 141 27.07 67.87 106.61
CA ASP A 141 28.41 67.32 106.58
C ASP A 141 28.45 66.17 105.54
N LEU A 142 29.05 66.42 104.38
CA LEU A 142 29.24 65.47 103.26
C LEU A 142 30.26 64.35 103.58
N SER A 143 30.59 64.13 104.85
CA SER A 143 31.59 63.16 105.30
C SER A 143 31.05 61.74 105.52
N ASP A 144 29.75 61.50 105.36
CA ASP A 144 29.12 60.18 105.58
C ASP A 144 28.87 59.34 104.30
N VAL A 145 29.21 59.82 103.10
CA VAL A 145 29.16 59.01 101.87
C VAL A 145 30.52 58.34 101.65
N MET A 146 30.74 57.19 102.29
CA MET A 146 31.93 56.36 102.06
C MET A 146 31.65 55.33 100.96
N ILE A 147 32.00 55.65 99.72
CA ILE A 147 32.27 54.61 98.70
C ILE A 147 33.64 54.03 99.04
N SER A 148 33.72 52.72 99.29
CA SER A 148 34.99 52.10 99.70
C SER A 148 36.06 52.24 98.61
N ASP A 149 37.30 52.55 99.02
CA ASP A 149 38.48 52.70 98.14
C ASP A 149 38.63 51.56 97.13
N GLU A 150 38.26 50.34 97.50
CA GLU A 150 38.41 49.14 96.68
C GLU A 150 37.46 49.12 95.47
N VAL A 151 36.24 49.64 95.62
CA VAL A 151 35.25 49.76 94.53
C VAL A 151 35.66 50.86 93.55
N LEU A 152 36.20 51.97 94.07
CA LEU A 152 36.69 53.08 93.24
C LEU A 152 37.97 52.71 92.47
N LEU A 153 38.88 51.95 93.09
CA LEU A 153 40.08 51.45 92.42
C LEU A 153 39.72 50.43 91.33
N GLN A 154 38.76 49.53 91.59
CA GLN A 154 38.30 48.55 90.60
C GLN A 154 37.62 49.21 89.39
N LEU A 155 36.84 50.28 89.60
CA LEU A 155 36.20 51.02 88.52
C LEU A 155 37.22 51.82 87.69
N ALA A 156 38.16 52.50 88.34
CA ALA A 156 39.23 53.23 87.68
C ALA A 156 40.15 52.30 86.87
N ASN A 157 40.51 51.14 87.42
CA ASN A 157 41.33 50.15 86.72
C ASN A 157 40.57 49.53 85.53
N LYS A 158 39.28 49.21 85.66
CA LYS A 158 38.48 48.67 84.54
C LYS A 158 38.24 49.68 83.42
N VAL A 159 38.02 50.96 83.76
CA VAL A 159 37.87 52.02 82.74
C VAL A 159 39.21 52.31 82.06
N SER A 160 40.32 52.25 82.80
CA SER A 160 41.68 52.41 82.26
C SER A 160 42.15 51.21 81.41
N GLU A 161 41.71 49.98 81.72
CA GLU A 161 42.02 48.77 80.94
C GLU A 161 41.23 48.67 79.63
N LEU A 162 40.12 49.41 79.48
CA LEU A 162 39.18 49.27 78.37
C LEU A 162 39.07 50.51 77.46
N ALA A 163 39.80 51.58 77.76
CA ALA A 163 39.84 52.78 76.91
C ALA A 163 40.92 52.63 75.82
N HIS A 164 40.52 52.76 74.55
CA HIS A 164 41.46 52.82 73.42
C HIS A 164 42.35 54.07 73.52
N GLU A 165 43.60 53.94 73.06
CA GLU A 165 44.72 54.87 73.25
C GLU A 165 44.40 56.35 72.99
N ASP A 166 43.42 56.67 72.14
CA ASP A 166 43.07 58.05 71.77
C ASP A 166 42.02 58.72 72.70
N GLU A 167 41.33 57.98 73.58
CA GLU A 167 40.32 58.53 74.52
C GLU A 167 40.83 58.68 75.98
N VAL A 168 41.98 58.07 76.28
CA VAL A 168 42.64 58.05 77.61
C VAL A 168 43.15 59.44 78.00
N GLU A 169 43.71 60.21 77.06
CA GLU A 169 44.23 61.56 77.31
C GLU A 169 43.15 62.59 77.67
N LEU A 170 41.91 62.38 77.22
CA LEU A 170 40.77 63.24 77.51
C LEU A 170 40.06 62.86 78.82
N CYS A 171 40.02 61.57 79.16
CA CYS A 171 39.27 61.06 80.31
C CYS A 171 40.06 61.12 81.63
N LEU A 172 41.36 60.83 81.63
CA LEU A 172 42.17 60.82 82.85
C LEU A 172 42.17 62.16 83.62
N PRO A 173 42.28 63.33 82.97
CA PRO A 173 42.29 64.62 83.68
C PRO A 173 40.94 64.98 84.31
N ALA A 174 39.83 64.58 83.68
CA ALA A 174 38.47 64.83 84.18
C ALA A 174 38.12 63.90 85.35
N ILE A 175 38.51 62.63 85.24
CA ILE A 175 38.37 61.61 86.28
C ILE A 175 39.28 61.93 87.48
N ASN A 176 40.56 62.28 87.26
CA ASN A 176 41.48 62.69 88.34
C ASN A 176 41.07 63.99 89.06
N ARG A 177 40.33 64.90 88.41
CA ARG A 177 39.78 66.10 89.07
C ARG A 177 38.59 65.80 89.98
N LEU A 178 37.79 64.79 89.63
CA LEU A 178 36.76 64.21 90.48
C LEU A 178 37.37 63.59 91.76
N PHE A 179 38.55 62.99 91.65
CA PHE A 179 39.26 62.32 92.75
C PHE A 179 40.04 63.26 93.72
N GLY A 180 40.31 64.52 93.35
CA GLY A 180 41.24 65.39 94.10
C GLY A 180 40.67 66.32 95.18
N ARG A 181 39.34 66.37 95.41
CA ARG A 181 38.71 67.43 96.24
C ARG A 181 37.92 66.95 97.48
N ILE A 182 37.99 65.67 97.85
CA ILE A 182 37.17 65.07 98.93
C ILE A 182 37.88 64.97 100.32
N PHE A 183 38.95 65.73 100.63
CA PHE A 183 39.62 65.66 101.96
C PHE A 183 40.08 67.01 102.55
N LEU A 184 39.67 67.33 103.80
CA LEU A 184 40.38 68.21 104.76
C LEU A 184 40.13 67.74 106.22
N PRO A 185 41.14 67.72 107.13
CA PRO A 185 41.08 67.03 108.42
C PRO A 185 40.56 67.85 109.63
N GLN A 186 40.20 67.10 110.67
CA GLN A 186 39.39 67.39 111.88
C GLN A 186 39.93 68.43 112.90
N ARG A 187 39.01 68.90 113.75
CA ARG A 187 39.13 69.94 114.80
C ARG A 187 39.22 69.31 116.21
N GLU A 188 40.20 69.70 117.04
CA GLU A 188 40.28 69.31 118.46
C GLU A 188 39.38 70.20 119.36
N ARG A 189 38.69 69.54 120.32
CA ARG A 189 37.75 70.13 121.28
C ARG A 189 38.40 70.27 122.68
N SER A 190 38.31 71.47 123.25
CA SER A 190 38.20 71.71 124.70
C SER A 190 37.24 72.91 124.84
N GLY A 191 36.12 72.90 125.55
CA GLY A 191 35.79 72.18 126.76
C GLY A 191 35.61 73.22 127.88
N ASP A 192 34.54 74.03 127.84
CA ASP A 192 33.99 74.57 129.09
C ASP A 192 32.49 74.89 128.99
N ARG A 193 31.79 74.62 130.11
CA ARG A 193 30.34 74.49 130.28
C ARG A 193 29.79 75.68 131.07
N LYS A 194 28.54 76.06 130.74
CA LYS A 194 27.60 76.99 131.45
C LYS A 194 27.81 78.48 131.06
N SER A 195 26.78 79.22 130.64
CA SER A 195 25.51 79.42 131.34
C SER A 195 24.34 79.76 130.40
N SER A 196 23.34 78.88 130.40
CA SER A 196 21.95 79.20 130.07
C SER A 196 21.38 80.09 131.18
N LEU A 197 21.31 81.41 130.99
CA LEU A 197 20.42 82.32 131.76
C LEU A 197 20.45 83.82 131.37
N SER A 198 21.13 84.26 130.30
CA SER A 198 21.23 85.70 129.96
C SER A 198 20.39 86.19 128.77
N LEU A 199 19.71 85.30 128.02
CA LEU A 199 18.94 85.71 126.83
C LEU A 199 17.65 86.49 127.18
N ALA A 200 17.09 86.29 128.38
CA ALA A 200 15.99 87.11 128.90
C ALA A 200 16.45 88.47 129.46
N TRP A 201 17.73 88.61 129.81
CA TRP A 201 18.32 89.84 130.35
C TRP A 201 18.80 90.80 129.25
N LEU A 202 19.16 90.28 128.07
CA LEU A 202 19.56 91.10 126.93
C LEU A 202 18.37 91.84 126.30
N VAL A 203 17.20 91.20 126.26
CA VAL A 203 15.95 91.83 125.78
C VAL A 203 15.44 92.91 126.75
N LEU A 204 15.78 92.83 128.04
CA LEU A 204 15.47 93.87 129.03
C LEU A 204 16.37 95.12 128.88
N LYS A 205 17.60 94.97 128.36
CA LYS A 205 18.50 96.11 128.08
C LYS A 205 18.14 96.90 126.81
N SER A 206 17.34 96.32 125.92
CA SER A 206 16.77 97.03 124.76
C SER A 206 15.85 98.20 125.13
N ALA A 207 15.35 98.28 126.37
CA ALA A 207 14.37 99.31 126.76
C ALA A 207 14.95 100.50 127.56
N CYS A 208 16.10 100.36 128.25
CA CYS A 208 16.60 101.42 129.14
C CYS A 208 17.75 102.29 128.56
N VAL A 209 18.43 101.89 127.47
CA VAL A 209 19.55 102.67 126.92
C VAL A 209 19.12 103.62 125.78
N ILE A 210 17.89 103.49 125.26
CA ILE A 210 17.26 104.53 124.44
C ILE A 210 16.91 105.79 125.27
N GLY A 211 16.96 105.69 126.62
CA GLY A 211 16.68 106.81 127.54
C GLY A 211 17.88 107.53 128.15
N LEU A 212 19.13 107.07 127.94
CA LEU A 212 20.30 107.66 128.60
C LEU A 212 21.51 107.81 127.67
N PHE A 213 21.81 109.07 127.35
CA PHE A 213 23.11 109.63 126.95
C PHE A 213 23.61 109.24 125.54
N ALA A 214 23.59 110.10 124.52
CA ALA A 214 23.90 111.54 124.55
C ALA A 214 25.07 111.84 125.50
N MET A 215 26.24 111.24 125.24
CA MET A 215 27.61 111.73 125.53
C MET A 215 28.61 110.57 125.38
N ILE A 216 29.61 110.75 124.50
CA ILE A 216 30.81 109.92 124.23
C ILE A 216 30.64 108.79 123.18
N PRO A 217 31.27 108.89 121.99
CA PRO A 217 31.53 107.75 121.12
C PRO A 217 33.03 107.41 121.04
N ILE A 218 33.35 106.13 121.21
CA ILE A 218 34.47 105.34 120.66
C ILE A 218 34.52 104.10 121.56
N VAL A 219 34.14 102.91 121.05
CA VAL A 219 34.58 101.55 121.48
C VAL A 219 33.77 100.39 120.84
N ILE A 220 32.62 100.58 120.15
CA ILE A 220 31.75 99.45 119.72
C ILE A 220 31.80 99.07 118.21
N VAL A 221 32.68 99.65 117.39
CA VAL A 221 32.66 99.43 115.91
C VAL A 221 33.48 98.19 115.44
N ALA A 222 34.39 97.65 116.24
CA ALA A 222 35.27 96.54 115.81
C ALA A 222 34.65 95.13 115.72
N PRO A 223 33.66 94.71 116.55
CA PRO A 223 33.15 93.33 116.50
C PRO A 223 32.15 93.04 115.36
N TYR A 224 31.49 94.07 114.82
CA TYR A 224 30.39 93.89 113.86
C TYR A 224 30.88 93.63 112.42
N THR A 225 32.07 94.12 112.07
CA THR A 225 32.67 93.96 110.73
C THR A 225 33.27 92.56 110.49
N PHE A 226 33.66 91.83 111.54
CA PHE A 226 34.18 90.46 111.42
C PHE A 226 33.10 89.40 111.17
N GLY A 227 31.84 89.64 111.58
CA GLY A 227 30.74 88.67 111.41
C GLY A 227 30.22 88.57 109.97
N VAL A 228 30.21 89.67 109.22
CA VAL A 228 29.63 89.71 107.86
C VAL A 228 30.56 89.09 106.80
N ILE A 229 31.88 89.17 106.98
CA ILE A 229 32.87 88.57 106.07
C ILE A 229 32.88 87.02 106.19
N GLY A 230 32.47 86.46 107.33
CA GLY A 230 32.35 85.01 107.55
C GLY A 230 31.22 84.36 106.74
N SER A 231 30.03 84.97 106.68
CA SER A 231 28.87 84.38 106.00
C SER A 231 28.97 84.36 104.48
N ILE A 232 29.61 85.36 103.84
CA ILE A 232 29.74 85.42 102.37
C ILE A 232 30.76 84.38 101.85
N LYS A 233 31.77 84.02 102.65
CA LYS A 233 32.71 82.94 102.30
C LYS A 233 32.09 81.54 102.38
N GLY A 234 31.04 81.35 103.19
CA GLY A 234 30.34 80.06 103.32
C GLY A 234 29.46 79.72 102.11
N GLN A 235 28.72 80.70 101.58
CA GLN A 235 27.74 80.46 100.50
C GLN A 235 28.38 80.23 99.11
N ALA A 236 29.54 80.83 98.82
CA ALA A 236 30.25 80.58 97.56
C ALA A 236 30.90 79.18 97.48
N LYS A 237 31.14 78.52 98.63
CA LYS A 237 31.75 77.19 98.68
C LYS A 237 30.77 76.07 98.31
N ASN A 238 29.49 76.21 98.69
CA ASN A 238 28.48 75.16 98.49
C ASN A 238 27.93 75.10 97.05
N ALA A 239 27.87 76.23 96.33
CA ALA A 239 27.44 76.25 94.92
C ALA A 239 28.48 75.64 93.95
N ILE A 240 29.77 75.74 94.27
CA ILE A 240 30.86 75.13 93.47
C ILE A 240 30.88 73.61 93.65
N ALA A 241 30.61 73.10 94.85
CA ALA A 241 30.57 71.66 95.14
C ALA A 241 29.46 70.91 94.38
N MET A 242 28.28 71.54 94.21
CA MET A 242 27.15 70.93 93.50
C MET A 242 27.36 70.89 91.97
N SER A 243 28.05 71.88 91.41
CA SER A 243 28.44 71.94 89.99
C SER A 243 29.54 70.93 89.62
N ASP A 244 30.48 70.68 90.54
CA ASP A 244 31.61 69.76 90.31
C ASP A 244 31.16 68.27 90.26
N SER A 245 29.92 67.95 90.69
CA SER A 245 29.42 66.58 90.81
C SER A 245 28.51 66.11 89.65
N LEU A 246 27.80 67.01 88.98
CA LEU A 246 26.77 66.68 87.96
C LEU A 246 27.29 66.63 86.52
N LEU A 247 28.35 67.37 86.20
CA LEU A 247 28.93 67.45 84.84
C LEU A 247 29.48 66.09 84.31
N PRO A 248 30.15 65.26 85.12
CA PRO A 248 30.73 63.99 84.67
C PRO A 248 29.68 62.92 84.30
N LEU A 249 28.54 62.89 84.99
CA LEU A 249 27.42 61.97 84.69
C LEU A 249 26.79 62.24 83.32
N ALA A 250 26.63 63.52 82.94
CA ALA A 250 26.11 63.90 81.63
C ALA A 250 27.06 63.50 80.48
N TYR A 251 28.37 63.52 80.73
CA TYR A 251 29.39 63.13 79.76
C TYR A 251 29.41 61.60 79.53
N LEU A 252 29.33 60.81 80.60
CA LEU A 252 29.28 59.33 80.51
C LEU A 252 28.06 58.84 79.72
N ARG A 253 26.90 59.49 79.89
CA ARG A 253 25.67 59.19 79.15
C ARG A 253 25.82 59.39 77.64
N ARG A 254 26.38 60.54 77.24
CA ARG A 254 26.63 60.89 75.84
C ARG A 254 27.57 59.88 75.17
N MET A 255 28.63 59.48 75.87
CA MET A 255 29.60 58.50 75.35
C MET A 255 28.98 57.10 75.19
N THR A 256 28.13 56.68 76.13
CA THR A 256 27.44 55.38 76.07
C THR A 256 26.45 55.31 74.89
N GLU A 257 25.74 56.40 74.61
CA GLU A 257 24.84 56.51 73.45
C GLU A 257 25.62 56.44 72.11
N LEU A 258 26.73 57.17 72.00
CA LEU A 258 27.59 57.15 70.80
C LEU A 258 28.20 55.76 70.54
N ARG A 259 28.63 55.06 71.59
CA ARG A 259 29.18 53.70 71.46
C ARG A 259 28.13 52.69 71.00
N LYS A 260 26.89 52.82 71.47
CA LYS A 260 25.76 52.00 71.01
C LYS A 260 25.45 52.22 69.53
N GLU A 261 25.37 53.49 69.10
CA GLU A 261 25.12 53.84 67.70
C GLU A 261 26.21 53.31 66.76
N TYR A 262 27.47 53.37 67.18
CA TYR A 262 28.59 52.79 66.44
C TYR A 262 28.47 51.27 66.26
N LEU A 263 28.10 50.53 67.32
CA LEU A 263 27.91 49.08 67.27
C LEU A 263 26.69 48.67 66.40
N ASP A 264 25.61 49.44 66.45
CA ASP A 264 24.44 49.23 65.58
C ASP A 264 24.78 49.44 64.11
N ASN A 265 25.61 50.43 63.78
CA ASN A 265 26.07 50.66 62.42
C ASN A 265 27.00 49.54 61.93
N LEU A 266 27.93 49.06 62.75
CA LEU A 266 28.76 47.89 62.43
C LEU A 266 27.91 46.64 62.14
N CYS A 267 26.89 46.36 62.96
CA CYS A 267 25.97 45.25 62.72
C CYS A 267 25.25 45.37 61.38
N LYS A 268 24.82 46.58 60.99
CA LYS A 268 24.17 46.84 59.70
C LYS A 268 25.13 46.66 58.54
N THR A 269 26.36 47.16 58.64
CA THR A 269 27.37 47.04 57.59
C THR A 269 27.77 45.59 57.32
N GLU A 270 28.01 44.80 58.37
CA GLU A 270 28.31 43.37 58.25
C GLU A 270 27.15 42.58 57.62
N LYS A 271 25.92 42.86 58.05
CA LYS A 271 24.73 42.24 57.47
C LYS A 271 24.58 42.57 55.99
N GLN A 272 24.85 43.81 55.60
CA GLN A 272 24.80 44.22 54.20
C GLN A 272 25.90 43.53 53.38
N GLN A 273 27.11 43.40 53.92
CA GLN A 273 28.21 42.69 53.24
C GLN A 273 27.93 41.19 53.02
N GLU A 274 27.34 40.49 54.01
CA GLU A 274 26.93 39.09 53.85
C GLU A 274 25.82 38.94 52.78
N ILE A 275 24.90 39.90 52.66
CA ILE A 275 23.85 39.91 51.62
C ILE A 275 24.45 40.22 50.23
N ASP A 276 25.30 41.24 50.12
CA ASP A 276 25.92 41.64 48.85
C ASP A 276 26.79 40.52 48.27
N ALA A 277 27.49 39.76 49.13
CA ALA A 277 28.25 38.59 48.73
C ALA A 277 27.36 37.46 48.18
N LEU A 278 26.22 37.19 48.83
CA LEU A 278 25.23 36.20 48.38
C LEU A 278 24.56 36.62 47.06
N ASP A 279 24.20 37.89 46.91
CA ASP A 279 23.61 38.45 45.68
C ASP A 279 24.61 38.31 44.51
N ALA A 280 25.89 38.63 44.71
CA ALA A 280 26.92 38.51 43.69
C ALA A 280 27.19 37.05 43.26
N GLU A 281 27.18 36.10 44.20
CA GLU A 281 27.32 34.67 43.91
C GLU A 281 26.13 34.16 43.09
N PHE A 282 24.91 34.53 43.49
CA PHE A 282 23.67 34.16 42.82
C PHE A 282 23.57 34.72 41.39
N ASP A 283 23.86 36.00 41.20
CA ASP A 283 23.83 36.64 39.87
C ASP A 283 24.81 35.97 38.90
N SER A 284 25.99 35.56 39.39
CA SER A 284 27.00 34.84 38.60
C SER A 284 26.50 33.46 38.16
N ASP A 285 25.89 32.70 39.08
CA ASP A 285 25.38 31.36 38.79
C ASP A 285 24.15 31.38 37.87
N ILE A 286 23.21 32.30 38.08
CA ILE A 286 22.03 32.46 37.20
C ILE A 286 22.42 32.91 35.81
N LYS A 287 23.40 33.80 35.67
CA LYS A 287 23.92 34.21 34.37
C LYS A 287 24.47 33.01 33.58
N LYS A 288 25.30 32.17 34.20
CA LYS A 288 25.83 30.94 33.55
C LYS A 288 24.72 29.98 33.11
N LEU A 289 23.69 29.80 33.96
CA LEU A 289 22.55 28.93 33.63
C LEU A 289 21.70 29.51 32.49
N ASN A 290 21.47 30.82 32.46
CA ASN A 290 20.77 31.49 31.36
C ASN A 290 21.54 31.40 30.04
N ASP A 291 22.86 31.64 30.06
CA ASP A 291 23.72 31.50 28.88
C ASP A 291 23.69 30.06 28.36
N THR A 292 23.74 29.06 29.26
CA THR A 292 23.66 27.64 28.90
C THR A 292 22.29 27.26 28.31
N LEU A 293 21.19 27.78 28.87
CA LEU A 293 19.84 27.58 28.32
C LEU A 293 19.73 28.20 26.93
N HIS A 294 20.21 29.43 26.76
CA HIS A 294 20.18 30.13 25.48
C HIS A 294 20.98 29.37 24.39
N ASP A 295 22.18 28.88 24.72
CA ASP A 295 22.99 28.07 23.82
C ASP A 295 22.30 26.76 23.43
N LEU A 296 21.59 26.12 24.37
CA LEU A 296 20.83 24.89 24.09
C LEU A 296 19.59 25.15 23.24
N GLU A 297 18.88 26.26 23.45
CA GLU A 297 17.75 26.70 22.63
C GLU A 297 18.19 27.03 21.20
N ILE A 298 19.33 27.71 21.03
CA ILE A 298 19.93 27.94 19.71
C ILE A 298 20.25 26.60 19.04
N LYS A 299 20.91 25.67 19.75
CA LYS A 299 21.19 24.34 19.23
C LYS A 299 19.92 23.58 18.84
N GLU A 300 18.85 23.65 19.63
CA GLU A 300 17.56 23.04 19.31
C GLU A 300 16.96 23.64 18.03
N SER A 301 17.00 24.97 17.89
CA SER A 301 16.48 25.67 16.70
C SER A 301 17.24 25.35 15.41
N GLN A 302 18.52 24.97 15.52
CA GLN A 302 19.40 24.65 14.39
C GLN A 302 19.34 23.18 13.95
N VAL A 303 18.67 22.29 14.71
CA VAL A 303 18.66 20.85 14.41
C VAL A 303 18.12 20.56 13.01
N HIS A 304 17.04 21.23 12.59
CA HIS A 304 16.45 21.02 11.26
C HIS A 304 17.47 21.26 10.13
N SER A 305 18.18 22.39 10.18
CA SER A 305 19.21 22.73 9.19
C SER A 305 20.40 21.77 9.23
N GLN A 306 20.80 21.31 10.42
CA GLN A 306 21.88 20.33 10.59
C GLN A 306 21.51 18.95 10.03
N VAL A 307 20.26 18.52 10.19
CA VAL A 307 19.76 17.26 9.62
C VAL A 307 19.74 17.34 8.09
N LEU A 308 19.26 18.46 7.53
CA LEU A 308 19.25 18.69 6.08
C LEU A 308 20.66 18.68 5.45
N SER A 309 21.69 19.12 6.17
CA SER A 309 23.08 19.09 5.66
C SER A 309 23.74 17.71 5.73
N ASN A 310 23.22 16.80 6.56
CA ASN A 310 23.83 15.50 6.83
C ASN A 310 23.18 14.35 6.04
N ILE A 311 21.91 14.47 5.65
CA ILE A 311 21.23 13.43 4.87
C ILE A 311 21.62 13.56 3.40
N THR A 312 22.16 12.49 2.84
CA THR A 312 22.52 12.44 1.41
C THR A 312 21.45 11.73 0.58
N ASP A 313 21.44 11.99 -0.73
CA ASP A 313 20.61 11.24 -1.68
C ASP A 313 20.99 9.75 -1.71
N GLU A 314 22.22 9.39 -1.35
CA GLU A 314 22.66 7.99 -1.25
C GLU A 314 21.93 7.24 -0.13
N ASP A 315 21.74 7.86 1.03
CA ASP A 315 21.01 7.28 2.17
C ASP A 315 19.54 7.02 1.83
N ILE A 316 18.91 7.97 1.14
CA ILE A 316 17.53 7.88 0.67
C ILE A 316 17.41 6.75 -0.36
N ASN A 317 18.32 6.72 -1.34
CA ASN A 317 18.34 5.69 -2.38
C ASN A 317 18.59 4.29 -1.80
N ALA A 318 19.46 4.14 -0.81
CA ALA A 318 19.72 2.87 -0.15
C ALA A 318 18.46 2.30 0.51
N ARG A 319 17.71 3.13 1.26
CA ARG A 319 16.51 2.70 1.99
C ARG A 319 15.33 2.41 1.05
N VAL A 320 15.15 3.23 0.01
CA VAL A 320 14.17 2.98 -1.08
C VAL A 320 14.53 1.68 -1.83
N ASN A 321 15.81 1.48 -2.15
CA ASN A 321 16.26 0.24 -2.80
C ASN A 321 16.00 -0.97 -1.91
N GLN A 322 16.30 -0.92 -0.61
CA GLN A 322 16.04 -2.03 0.31
C GLN A 322 14.55 -2.41 0.38
N GLN A 323 13.64 -1.44 0.35
CA GLN A 323 12.20 -1.68 0.39
C GLN A 323 11.64 -2.31 -0.90
N TYR A 324 12.24 -2.01 -2.06
CA TYR A 324 11.72 -2.41 -3.37
C TYR A 324 12.57 -3.43 -4.14
N PHE A 325 13.80 -3.74 -3.70
CA PHE A 325 14.77 -4.57 -4.44
C PHE A 325 14.20 -5.94 -4.83
N GLY A 326 13.64 -6.68 -3.86
CA GLY A 326 13.03 -7.99 -4.13
C GLY A 326 11.87 -7.90 -5.12
N LYS A 327 10.96 -6.95 -4.90
CA LYS A 327 9.77 -6.78 -5.75
C LYS A 327 10.11 -6.41 -7.19
N VAL A 328 11.05 -5.49 -7.40
CA VAL A 328 11.48 -5.05 -8.74
C VAL A 328 12.21 -6.18 -9.46
N LYS A 329 13.10 -6.88 -8.76
CA LYS A 329 13.85 -8.00 -9.29
C LYS A 329 12.93 -9.15 -9.71
N ASP A 330 11.99 -9.52 -8.86
CA ASP A 330 11.04 -10.60 -9.14
C ASP A 330 10.10 -10.24 -10.30
N ALA A 331 9.58 -9.01 -10.34
CA ALA A 331 8.74 -8.54 -11.44
C ALA A 331 9.51 -8.50 -12.78
N ALA A 332 10.79 -8.09 -12.78
CA ALA A 332 11.64 -8.12 -13.96
C ALA A 332 11.87 -9.56 -14.45
N ALA A 333 12.17 -10.49 -13.52
CA ALA A 333 12.39 -11.89 -13.84
C ALA A 333 11.14 -12.56 -14.42
N MET A 334 9.97 -12.34 -13.81
CA MET A 334 8.69 -12.86 -14.30
C MET A 334 8.36 -12.33 -15.70
N ARG A 335 8.60 -11.04 -15.94
CA ARG A 335 8.40 -10.42 -17.26
C ARG A 335 9.31 -11.03 -18.31
N GLU A 336 10.58 -11.24 -17.99
CA GLU A 336 11.55 -11.80 -18.93
C GLU A 336 11.26 -13.27 -19.24
N GLN A 337 10.89 -14.05 -18.22
CA GLN A 337 10.41 -15.42 -18.41
C GLN A 337 9.20 -15.47 -19.35
N ALA A 338 8.20 -14.59 -19.14
CA ALA A 338 7.01 -14.53 -19.99
C ALA A 338 7.34 -14.14 -21.44
N LYS A 339 8.29 -13.21 -21.65
CA LYS A 339 8.77 -12.88 -23.01
C LYS A 339 9.44 -14.07 -23.69
N ASN A 340 10.30 -14.80 -22.97
CA ASN A 340 10.99 -15.97 -23.51
C ASN A 340 9.99 -17.08 -23.89
N GLN A 341 8.98 -17.31 -23.06
CA GLN A 341 7.87 -18.23 -23.37
C GLN A 341 7.08 -17.77 -24.60
N ASN A 342 6.78 -16.48 -24.71
CA ASN A 342 6.09 -15.91 -25.88
C ASN A 342 6.91 -16.08 -27.16
N ALA A 343 8.23 -15.84 -27.11
CA ALA A 343 9.13 -16.04 -28.25
C ALA A 343 9.19 -17.51 -28.68
N ALA A 344 9.24 -18.45 -27.73
CA ALA A 344 9.20 -19.88 -28.01
C ALA A 344 7.87 -20.30 -28.70
N LEU A 345 6.73 -19.79 -28.23
CA LEU A 345 5.43 -20.03 -28.87
C LEU A 345 5.37 -19.43 -30.28
N LEU A 346 5.94 -18.24 -30.49
CA LEU A 346 5.99 -17.61 -31.81
C LEU A 346 6.82 -18.44 -32.80
N ASN A 347 7.98 -18.95 -32.38
CA ASN A 347 8.80 -19.83 -33.20
C ASN A 347 8.05 -21.12 -33.54
N LYS A 348 7.39 -21.74 -32.55
CA LYS A 348 6.57 -22.95 -32.77
C LYS A 348 5.40 -22.69 -33.72
N LYS A 349 4.78 -21.50 -33.66
CA LYS A 349 3.75 -21.09 -34.63
C LYS A 349 4.32 -21.05 -36.04
N GLN A 350 5.46 -20.38 -36.25
CA GLN A 350 6.10 -20.26 -37.56
C GLN A 350 6.50 -21.63 -38.13
N GLU A 351 7.00 -22.54 -37.28
CA GLU A 351 7.30 -23.92 -37.65
C GLU A 351 6.05 -24.67 -38.13
N LEU A 352 4.95 -24.62 -37.36
CA LEU A 352 3.68 -25.25 -37.71
C LEU A 352 3.06 -24.66 -38.97
N ASP A 353 3.08 -23.33 -39.14
CA ASP A 353 2.62 -22.65 -40.35
C ASP A 353 3.39 -23.14 -41.59
N THR A 354 4.72 -23.28 -41.46
CA THR A 354 5.58 -23.75 -42.54
C THR A 354 5.30 -25.22 -42.85
N ARG A 355 5.18 -26.06 -41.82
CA ARG A 355 4.80 -27.47 -41.96
C ARG A 355 3.44 -27.62 -42.64
N LEU A 356 2.44 -26.84 -42.23
CA LEU A 356 1.10 -26.88 -42.80
C LEU A 356 1.12 -26.49 -44.29
N ARG A 357 1.87 -25.45 -44.67
CA ARG A 357 2.05 -25.08 -46.08
C ARG A 357 2.68 -26.22 -46.89
N ASN A 358 3.73 -26.84 -46.36
CA ASN A 358 4.39 -27.96 -47.05
C ASN A 358 3.45 -29.17 -47.21
N LEU A 359 2.69 -29.52 -46.17
CA LEU A 359 1.69 -30.59 -46.24
C LEU A 359 0.59 -30.27 -47.26
N ARG A 360 0.14 -29.01 -47.38
CA ARG A 360 -0.84 -28.59 -48.40
C ARG A 360 -0.30 -28.68 -49.82
N VAL A 361 0.99 -28.37 -50.03
CA VAL A 361 1.65 -28.57 -51.33
C VAL A 361 1.71 -30.06 -51.67
N GLN A 362 2.08 -30.91 -50.70
CA GLN A 362 2.05 -32.36 -50.86
C GLN A 362 0.64 -32.85 -51.19
N GLN A 363 -0.39 -32.35 -50.50
CA GLN A 363 -1.79 -32.71 -50.73
C GLN A 363 -2.23 -32.37 -52.15
N ALA A 364 -1.85 -31.21 -52.69
CA ALA A 364 -2.21 -30.81 -54.04
C ALA A 364 -1.54 -31.69 -55.11
N ALA A 365 -0.25 -32.03 -54.93
CA ALA A 365 0.47 -32.93 -55.82
C ALA A 365 -0.11 -34.35 -55.79
N ALA A 366 -0.33 -34.86 -54.57
CA ALA A 366 -0.95 -36.13 -54.26
C ALA A 366 -2.35 -36.28 -54.87
N LYS A 367 -3.19 -35.24 -54.73
CA LYS A 367 -4.52 -35.17 -55.32
C LYS A 367 -4.45 -35.35 -56.84
N LYS A 368 -3.57 -34.62 -57.52
CA LYS A 368 -3.38 -34.71 -58.97
C LYS A 368 -2.88 -36.09 -59.41
N GLU A 369 -1.99 -36.70 -58.63
CA GLU A 369 -1.51 -38.06 -58.90
C GLU A 369 -2.65 -39.08 -58.81
N LEU A 370 -3.47 -39.00 -57.75
CA LEU A 370 -4.66 -39.86 -57.58
C LEU A 370 -5.72 -39.61 -58.65
N GLU A 371 -5.94 -38.37 -59.10
CA GLU A 371 -6.86 -38.07 -60.21
C GLU A 371 -6.46 -38.83 -61.48
N ASN A 372 -5.17 -38.83 -61.81
CA ASN A 372 -4.65 -39.54 -62.97
C ASN A 372 -4.71 -41.07 -62.79
N GLU A 373 -4.53 -41.58 -61.57
CA GLU A 373 -4.61 -43.02 -61.29
C GLU A 373 -6.06 -43.54 -61.33
N LEU A 374 -7.01 -42.75 -60.82
CA LEU A 374 -8.43 -43.12 -60.74
C LEU A 374 -9.17 -42.89 -62.07
N ILE A 375 -8.76 -41.90 -62.86
CA ILE A 375 -9.28 -41.63 -64.20
C ILE A 375 -8.11 -41.30 -65.14
N ASP A 376 -7.52 -42.34 -65.75
CA ASP A 376 -6.55 -42.14 -66.84
C ASP A 376 -7.27 -42.09 -68.20
N LEU A 377 -7.50 -40.87 -68.70
CA LEU A 377 -8.12 -40.65 -70.00
C LEU A 377 -7.27 -41.11 -71.20
N ASN A 378 -5.98 -41.42 -70.98
CA ASN A 378 -5.08 -41.91 -72.03
C ASN A 378 -4.99 -43.44 -72.05
N HIS A 379 -5.62 -44.12 -71.10
CA HIS A 379 -5.63 -45.58 -71.00
C HIS A 379 -7.01 -46.13 -71.36
N VAL A 380 -7.02 -47.24 -72.09
CA VAL A 380 -8.22 -48.04 -72.32
C VAL A 380 -8.13 -49.22 -71.37
N GLY A 381 -9.21 -49.46 -70.63
CA GLY A 381 -9.27 -50.50 -69.63
C GLY A 381 -9.04 -51.89 -70.22
N GLU A 382 -8.41 -52.75 -69.43
CA GLU A 382 -8.13 -54.14 -69.80
C GLU A 382 -8.89 -55.14 -68.90
N ASP A 383 -9.59 -54.64 -67.88
CA ASP A 383 -10.22 -55.47 -66.87
C ASP A 383 -11.51 -56.13 -67.42
N LYS A 384 -11.65 -57.44 -67.20
CA LYS A 384 -12.83 -58.20 -67.64
C LYS A 384 -13.90 -58.27 -66.55
N THR A 385 -13.69 -57.60 -65.44
CA THR A 385 -14.63 -57.52 -64.31
C THR A 385 -15.41 -56.22 -64.33
N LEU A 386 -16.55 -56.20 -63.63
CA LEU A 386 -17.40 -55.01 -63.58
C LEU A 386 -16.80 -53.93 -62.68
N LEU A 387 -16.67 -52.71 -63.21
CA LEU A 387 -16.39 -51.53 -62.39
C LEU A 387 -17.57 -51.23 -61.47
N ARG A 388 -17.45 -51.43 -60.15
CA ARG A 388 -18.57 -51.28 -59.18
C ARG A 388 -18.70 -49.91 -58.55
N SER A 389 -17.71 -49.04 -58.70
CA SER A 389 -17.73 -47.71 -58.10
C SER A 389 -17.19 -46.67 -59.09
N PHE A 390 -17.80 -45.49 -59.09
CA PHE A 390 -17.37 -44.36 -59.89
C PHE A 390 -16.71 -43.32 -59.01
N PHE A 391 -15.51 -42.87 -59.39
CA PHE A 391 -14.88 -41.71 -58.80
C PHE A 391 -15.61 -40.43 -59.20
N LEU A 392 -15.97 -39.59 -58.23
CA LEU A 392 -16.76 -38.37 -58.44
C LEU A 392 -15.95 -37.09 -58.20
N GLY A 393 -14.73 -37.21 -57.69
CA GLY A 393 -13.91 -36.09 -57.29
C GLY A 393 -13.49 -36.16 -55.82
N PHE A 394 -13.21 -34.99 -55.25
CA PHE A 394 -12.83 -34.85 -53.85
C PHE A 394 -13.74 -33.85 -53.15
N ASP A 395 -14.06 -34.09 -51.89
CA ASP A 395 -14.80 -33.14 -51.06
C ASP A 395 -13.92 -31.93 -50.65
N GLU A 396 -14.50 -30.96 -49.93
CA GLU A 396 -13.80 -29.78 -49.42
C GLU A 396 -12.62 -30.14 -48.50
N SER A 397 -12.69 -31.28 -47.81
CA SER A 397 -11.62 -31.77 -46.95
C SER A 397 -10.51 -32.48 -47.74
N GLY A 398 -10.74 -32.71 -49.03
CA GLY A 398 -9.86 -33.44 -49.92
C GLY A 398 -10.05 -34.95 -49.84
N ARG A 399 -11.15 -35.49 -49.28
CA ARG A 399 -11.42 -36.93 -49.32
C ARG A 399 -12.04 -37.34 -50.63
N ILE A 400 -11.71 -38.53 -51.09
CA ILE A 400 -12.28 -39.11 -52.32
C ILE A 400 -13.78 -39.31 -52.14
N ILE A 401 -14.55 -38.82 -53.11
CA ILE A 401 -15.98 -39.09 -53.25
C ILE A 401 -16.13 -40.16 -54.32
N SER A 402 -16.84 -41.23 -53.99
CA SER A 402 -17.21 -42.26 -54.96
C SER A 402 -18.68 -42.65 -54.84
N LEU A 403 -19.28 -43.05 -55.97
CA LEU A 403 -20.59 -43.68 -56.02
C LEU A 403 -20.39 -45.18 -56.10
N ASP A 404 -20.74 -45.93 -55.05
CA ASP A 404 -20.69 -47.39 -55.05
C ASP A 404 -22.07 -48.00 -55.30
N TYR A 405 -22.24 -48.59 -56.48
CA TYR A 405 -23.48 -49.23 -56.88
C TYR A 405 -23.43 -50.77 -56.79
N GLU A 406 -22.33 -51.34 -56.26
CA GLU A 406 -22.12 -52.79 -56.05
C GLU A 406 -22.42 -53.70 -57.25
N GLY A 407 -22.61 -53.18 -58.47
CA GLY A 407 -23.00 -54.00 -59.63
C GLY A 407 -24.51 -54.21 -59.81
N ASP A 408 -25.36 -53.55 -59.01
CA ASP A 408 -26.82 -53.72 -59.07
C ASP A 408 -27.53 -52.64 -59.89
N THR A 409 -28.77 -52.95 -60.29
CA THR A 409 -29.68 -51.95 -60.85
C THR A 409 -29.91 -50.81 -59.85
N SER A 410 -29.74 -49.59 -60.33
CA SER A 410 -29.66 -48.38 -59.51
C SER A 410 -30.66 -47.32 -59.97
N LEU A 411 -31.42 -46.78 -59.02
CA LEU A 411 -32.28 -45.61 -59.21
C LEU A 411 -31.52 -44.37 -58.72
N ILE A 412 -31.40 -43.35 -59.56
CA ILE A 412 -30.70 -42.10 -59.25
C ILE A 412 -31.70 -40.94 -59.41
N MET A 413 -32.04 -40.30 -58.30
CA MET A 413 -32.94 -39.15 -58.32
C MET A 413 -32.16 -37.84 -58.42
N TYR A 414 -32.58 -36.95 -59.31
CA TYR A 414 -31.94 -35.65 -59.55
C TYR A 414 -32.94 -34.50 -59.49
N SER A 415 -32.44 -33.29 -59.20
CA SER A 415 -33.21 -32.05 -59.29
C SER A 415 -32.70 -31.21 -60.46
N GLY A 416 -33.58 -30.82 -61.37
CA GLY A 416 -33.22 -30.03 -62.55
C GLY A 416 -34.43 -29.63 -63.38
N ALA A 417 -34.22 -28.75 -64.36
CA ALA A 417 -35.28 -28.34 -65.29
C ALA A 417 -35.67 -29.48 -66.24
N ASP A 418 -34.68 -30.25 -66.71
CA ASP A 418 -34.82 -31.39 -67.62
C ASP A 418 -33.72 -32.43 -67.33
N SER A 419 -33.72 -33.53 -68.09
CA SER A 419 -32.70 -34.58 -67.96
C SER A 419 -31.29 -34.20 -68.42
N SER A 420 -31.09 -33.10 -69.16
CA SER A 420 -29.74 -32.69 -69.61
C SER A 420 -28.77 -32.44 -68.43
N VAL A 421 -29.33 -32.09 -67.27
CA VAL A 421 -28.63 -31.91 -66.00
C VAL A 421 -27.79 -33.13 -65.59
N VAL A 422 -28.22 -34.35 -65.92
CA VAL A 422 -27.48 -35.58 -65.58
C VAL A 422 -26.54 -36.05 -66.69
N SER A 423 -26.58 -35.44 -67.88
CA SER A 423 -25.72 -35.82 -69.02
C SER A 423 -24.22 -35.79 -68.67
N PRO A 424 -23.67 -34.78 -67.98
CA PRO A 424 -22.25 -34.78 -67.61
C PRO A 424 -21.87 -35.96 -66.71
N PHE A 425 -22.74 -36.31 -65.77
CA PHE A 425 -22.52 -37.44 -64.86
C PHE A 425 -22.58 -38.78 -65.60
N VAL A 426 -23.55 -38.96 -66.51
CA VAL A 426 -23.63 -40.14 -67.38
C VAL A 426 -22.39 -40.27 -68.27
N ARG A 427 -21.94 -39.17 -68.91
CA ARG A 427 -20.70 -39.18 -69.70
C ARG A 427 -19.50 -39.62 -68.87
N MET A 428 -19.39 -39.12 -67.64
CA MET A 428 -18.31 -39.50 -66.72
C MET A 428 -18.37 -40.99 -66.37
N MET A 429 -19.55 -41.55 -66.10
CA MET A 429 -19.70 -43.00 -65.88
C MET A 429 -19.22 -43.81 -67.09
N ILE A 430 -19.64 -43.42 -68.29
CA ILE A 430 -19.26 -44.09 -69.55
C ILE A 430 -17.73 -44.03 -69.75
N ILE A 431 -17.13 -42.87 -69.54
CA ILE A 431 -15.66 -42.70 -69.63
C ILE A 431 -14.97 -43.63 -68.63
N GLN A 432 -15.41 -43.67 -67.37
CA GLN A 432 -14.81 -44.54 -66.36
C GLN A 432 -14.96 -46.03 -66.70
N TYR A 433 -16.07 -46.44 -67.32
CA TYR A 433 -16.16 -47.81 -67.85
C TYR A 433 -15.12 -48.06 -68.95
N PHE A 434 -14.93 -47.13 -69.89
CA PHE A 434 -13.93 -47.30 -70.95
C PHE A 434 -12.48 -47.28 -70.45
N THR A 435 -12.17 -46.52 -69.41
CA THR A 435 -10.81 -46.44 -68.85
C THR A 435 -10.47 -47.61 -67.93
N ASN A 436 -11.48 -48.33 -67.39
CA ASN A 436 -11.26 -49.42 -66.44
C ASN A 436 -11.54 -50.81 -67.02
N MET A 437 -12.55 -50.95 -67.89
CA MET A 437 -12.98 -52.25 -68.42
C MET A 437 -12.53 -52.48 -69.86
N LEU A 438 -12.27 -53.75 -70.19
CA LEU A 438 -12.04 -54.21 -71.55
C LEU A 438 -13.28 -53.96 -72.40
N VAL A 439 -13.11 -53.18 -73.48
CA VAL A 439 -14.20 -52.74 -74.37
C VAL A 439 -15.02 -53.90 -74.94
N ASN A 440 -14.39 -55.03 -75.27
CA ASN A 440 -15.10 -56.21 -75.78
C ASN A 440 -15.98 -56.92 -74.74
N ASN A 441 -15.83 -56.57 -73.47
CA ASN A 441 -16.60 -57.12 -72.36
C ASN A 441 -17.66 -56.13 -71.87
N LEU A 442 -17.98 -55.11 -72.67
CA LEU A 442 -18.88 -54.02 -72.33
C LEU A 442 -19.80 -53.70 -73.51
N LYS A 443 -21.08 -53.48 -73.21
CA LYS A 443 -22.06 -52.87 -74.12
C LYS A 443 -22.85 -51.83 -73.33
N ILE A 444 -23.07 -50.66 -73.91
CA ILE A 444 -23.79 -49.55 -73.26
C ILE A 444 -24.98 -49.17 -74.13
N ASP A 445 -26.19 -49.18 -73.57
CA ASP A 445 -27.41 -48.71 -74.23
C ASP A 445 -27.95 -47.51 -73.46
N ILE A 446 -28.19 -46.39 -74.13
CA ILE A 446 -28.70 -45.14 -73.54
C ILE A 446 -30.12 -44.88 -74.05
N VAL A 447 -31.04 -44.55 -73.15
CA VAL A 447 -32.41 -44.11 -73.48
C VAL A 447 -32.55 -42.65 -73.07
N ASP A 448 -32.71 -41.78 -74.06
CA ASP A 448 -32.82 -40.32 -73.89
C ASP A 448 -33.80 -39.74 -74.92
N PHE A 449 -35.07 -39.65 -74.50
CA PHE A 449 -36.15 -39.07 -75.32
C PHE A 449 -36.19 -37.55 -75.30
N GLU A 450 -35.77 -36.94 -74.20
CA GLU A 450 -35.90 -35.50 -73.99
C GLU A 450 -34.87 -34.72 -74.81
N ASN A 451 -33.61 -35.19 -74.85
CA ASN A 451 -32.52 -34.47 -75.54
C ASN A 451 -32.09 -35.15 -76.85
N GLY A 452 -32.77 -36.23 -77.24
CA GLY A 452 -32.54 -36.95 -78.49
C GLY A 452 -31.13 -37.54 -78.61
N GLY A 453 -30.43 -37.77 -77.49
CA GLY A 453 -29.10 -38.35 -77.46
C GLY A 453 -27.97 -37.43 -77.92
N THR A 454 -28.26 -36.15 -78.17
CA THR A 454 -27.28 -35.16 -78.69
C THR A 454 -26.07 -35.00 -77.76
N GLU A 455 -26.30 -35.08 -76.45
CA GLU A 455 -25.28 -34.99 -75.41
C GLU A 455 -24.25 -36.15 -75.42
N TYR A 456 -24.51 -37.20 -76.21
CA TYR A 456 -23.70 -38.42 -76.28
C TYR A 456 -23.12 -38.70 -77.67
N ASP A 457 -23.28 -37.79 -78.63
CA ASP A 457 -22.79 -37.98 -80.00
C ASP A 457 -21.27 -38.19 -80.07
N VAL A 458 -20.52 -37.74 -79.06
CA VAL A 458 -19.09 -38.02 -78.91
C VAL A 458 -18.77 -39.52 -78.90
N PHE A 459 -19.69 -40.37 -78.41
CA PHE A 459 -19.51 -41.82 -78.34
C PHE A 459 -19.99 -42.56 -79.61
N LYS A 460 -20.64 -41.87 -80.55
CA LYS A 460 -21.05 -42.44 -81.85
C LYS A 460 -19.93 -42.42 -82.91
N GLN A 461 -18.74 -41.97 -82.55
CA GLN A 461 -17.62 -41.82 -83.47
C GLN A 461 -16.73 -43.08 -83.50
N GLY A 462 -16.36 -43.52 -84.70
CA GLY A 462 -15.41 -44.62 -84.89
C GLY A 462 -15.87 -45.96 -84.30
N ASN A 463 -14.97 -46.66 -83.62
CA ASN A 463 -15.22 -48.00 -83.06
C ASN A 463 -16.17 -48.00 -81.85
N LEU A 464 -16.39 -46.84 -81.21
CA LEU A 464 -17.27 -46.73 -80.05
C LEU A 464 -18.76 -46.88 -80.41
N ASN A 465 -19.11 -46.64 -81.68
CA ASN A 465 -20.47 -46.85 -82.20
C ASN A 465 -20.92 -48.33 -82.15
N ASN A 466 -19.99 -49.28 -82.01
CA ASN A 466 -20.31 -50.70 -81.83
C ASN A 466 -20.59 -51.06 -80.37
N VAL A 467 -20.24 -50.17 -79.44
CA VAL A 467 -20.29 -50.40 -77.99
C VAL A 467 -21.40 -49.58 -77.34
N VAL A 468 -21.61 -48.35 -77.82
CA VAL A 468 -22.66 -47.45 -77.32
C VAL A 468 -23.80 -47.36 -78.32
N SER A 469 -25.01 -47.71 -77.89
CA SER A 469 -26.24 -47.51 -78.64
C SER A 469 -27.13 -46.47 -77.95
N ILE A 470 -27.92 -45.72 -78.73
CA ILE A 470 -28.82 -44.70 -78.19
C ILE A 470 -30.21 -44.87 -78.77
N SER A 471 -31.20 -44.99 -77.89
CA SER A 471 -32.63 -45.00 -78.21
C SER A 471 -33.24 -43.64 -77.87
N THR A 472 -33.91 -43.03 -78.84
CA THR A 472 -34.47 -41.66 -78.72
C THR A 472 -35.98 -41.61 -78.91
N THR A 473 -36.63 -42.76 -79.13
CA THR A 473 -38.08 -42.87 -79.29
C THR A 473 -38.70 -44.00 -78.46
N ASP A 474 -39.96 -43.86 -78.05
CA ASP A 474 -40.73 -44.89 -77.32
C ASP A 474 -40.70 -46.27 -78.02
N LYS A 475 -40.67 -46.27 -79.36
CA LYS A 475 -40.61 -47.51 -80.16
C LYS A 475 -39.25 -48.20 -80.02
N GLU A 476 -38.17 -47.43 -80.01
CA GLU A 476 -36.81 -47.94 -79.81
C GLU A 476 -36.63 -48.45 -78.39
N GLU A 477 -37.09 -47.73 -77.37
CA GLU A 477 -37.09 -48.20 -75.98
C GLU A 477 -37.88 -49.50 -75.82
N SER A 478 -39.11 -49.55 -76.35
CA SER A 478 -39.91 -50.77 -76.28
C SER A 478 -39.21 -51.96 -76.95
N SER A 479 -38.53 -51.72 -78.08
CA SER A 479 -37.75 -52.74 -78.78
C SER A 479 -36.51 -53.17 -77.98
N LEU A 480 -35.82 -52.22 -77.34
CA LEU A 480 -34.68 -52.47 -76.47
C LEU A 480 -35.09 -53.30 -75.24
N ILE A 481 -36.23 -53.01 -74.60
CA ILE A 481 -36.72 -53.82 -73.48
C ILE A 481 -37.00 -55.26 -73.89
N GLU A 482 -37.60 -55.47 -75.06
CA GLU A 482 -37.85 -56.82 -75.59
C GLU A 482 -36.54 -57.57 -75.85
N GLU A 483 -35.54 -56.90 -76.44
CA GLU A 483 -34.21 -57.44 -76.67
C GLU A 483 -33.53 -57.81 -75.34
N LEU A 484 -33.48 -56.88 -74.39
CA LEU A 484 -32.87 -57.07 -73.07
C LEU A 484 -33.53 -58.22 -72.31
N HIS A 485 -34.86 -58.33 -72.36
CA HIS A 485 -35.58 -59.41 -71.68
C HIS A 485 -35.33 -60.79 -72.30
N ALA A 486 -35.23 -60.86 -73.62
CA ALA A 486 -34.83 -62.09 -74.31
C ALA A 486 -33.39 -62.48 -73.97
N ASP A 487 -32.47 -61.50 -73.98
CA ASP A 487 -31.06 -61.68 -73.63
C ASP A 487 -30.90 -62.14 -72.17
N MET A 488 -31.57 -61.49 -71.22
CA MET A 488 -31.59 -61.89 -69.81
C MET A 488 -31.95 -63.37 -69.62
N ARG A 489 -32.99 -63.86 -70.31
CA ARG A 489 -33.42 -65.26 -70.21
C ARG A 489 -32.37 -66.22 -70.77
N MET A 490 -31.75 -65.87 -71.89
CA MET A 490 -30.69 -66.65 -72.50
C MET A 490 -29.45 -66.70 -71.59
N ARG A 491 -29.02 -65.55 -71.07
CA ARG A 491 -27.89 -65.43 -70.13
C ARG A 491 -28.15 -66.20 -68.85
N SER A 492 -29.34 -66.10 -68.28
CA SER A 492 -29.73 -66.85 -67.08
C SER A 492 -29.59 -68.35 -67.25
N SER A 493 -30.03 -68.89 -68.40
CA SER A 493 -29.87 -70.32 -68.69
C SER A 493 -28.41 -70.76 -68.81
N ARG A 494 -27.51 -69.88 -69.27
CA ARG A 494 -26.08 -70.18 -69.45
C ARG A 494 -25.30 -70.05 -68.15
N ILE A 495 -25.54 -68.99 -67.39
CA ILE A 495 -24.85 -68.68 -66.13
C ILE A 495 -25.17 -69.76 -65.08
N SER A 496 -26.45 -70.10 -64.93
CA SER A 496 -26.92 -71.07 -63.93
C SER A 496 -26.37 -72.49 -64.10
N VAL A 497 -25.73 -72.81 -65.23
CA VAL A 497 -25.02 -74.10 -65.43
C VAL A 497 -23.83 -74.23 -64.48
N CYS A 498 -23.14 -73.14 -64.15
CA CYS A 498 -21.90 -73.20 -63.38
C CYS A 498 -21.68 -72.06 -62.38
N ALA A 499 -22.57 -71.06 -62.31
CA ALA A 499 -22.45 -69.92 -61.42
C ALA A 499 -23.81 -69.33 -61.04
N ASP A 500 -23.87 -68.60 -59.93
CA ASP A 500 -25.10 -67.96 -59.44
C ASP A 500 -25.36 -66.59 -60.09
N ASN A 501 -24.31 -65.96 -60.60
CA ASN A 501 -24.34 -64.64 -61.22
C ASN A 501 -23.23 -64.49 -62.26
N ILE A 502 -23.31 -63.40 -63.02
CA ILE A 502 -22.36 -63.06 -64.08
C ILE A 502 -20.92 -62.90 -63.59
N ASP A 503 -20.70 -62.39 -62.38
CA ASP A 503 -19.35 -62.13 -61.87
C ASP A 503 -18.63 -63.44 -61.56
N ASP A 504 -19.32 -64.36 -60.88
CA ASP A 504 -18.84 -65.71 -60.61
C ASP A 504 -18.63 -66.49 -61.92
N TYR A 505 -19.55 -66.34 -62.88
CA TYR A 505 -19.41 -66.94 -64.20
C TYR A 505 -18.15 -66.44 -64.91
N ASN A 506 -17.96 -65.12 -64.98
CA ASN A 506 -16.80 -64.52 -65.64
C ASN A 506 -15.51 -64.87 -64.92
N ARG A 507 -15.50 -64.92 -63.57
CA ARG A 507 -14.36 -65.42 -62.80
C ARG A 507 -13.97 -66.84 -63.20
N ILE A 508 -14.94 -67.76 -63.24
CA ILE A 508 -14.70 -69.15 -63.67
C ILE A 508 -14.21 -69.21 -65.11
N MET A 509 -14.74 -68.38 -66.02
CA MET A 509 -14.28 -68.35 -67.41
C MET A 509 -12.85 -67.83 -67.54
N MET A 510 -12.47 -66.81 -66.78
CA MET A 510 -11.10 -66.30 -66.72
C MET A 510 -10.14 -67.35 -66.16
N GLU A 511 -10.50 -68.04 -65.07
CA GLU A 511 -9.69 -69.13 -64.49
C GLU A 511 -9.47 -70.31 -65.45
N ARG A 512 -10.33 -70.46 -66.46
CA ARG A 512 -10.28 -71.53 -67.48
C ARG A 512 -9.72 -71.06 -68.82
N ASP A 513 -9.18 -69.84 -68.91
CA ASP A 513 -8.74 -69.20 -70.16
C ASP A 513 -9.83 -69.24 -71.27
N SER A 514 -11.10 -69.11 -70.88
CA SER A 514 -12.25 -69.10 -71.78
C SER A 514 -12.79 -67.69 -72.04
N LEU A 515 -13.81 -67.60 -72.91
CA LEU A 515 -14.46 -66.34 -73.23
C LEU A 515 -15.41 -65.93 -72.10
N THR A 516 -15.21 -64.71 -71.60
CA THR A 516 -16.15 -64.06 -70.68
C THR A 516 -17.40 -63.61 -71.42
N MET A 517 -18.46 -63.38 -70.65
CA MET A 517 -19.69 -62.77 -71.13
C MET A 517 -19.67 -61.27 -70.79
N GLU A 518 -19.99 -60.45 -71.79
CA GLU A 518 -19.98 -58.99 -71.67
C GLU A 518 -20.99 -58.49 -70.62
N TYR A 519 -20.67 -57.38 -69.95
CA TYR A 519 -21.64 -56.62 -69.16
C TYR A 519 -22.38 -55.64 -70.05
N ARG A 520 -23.71 -55.59 -69.89
CA ARG A 520 -24.61 -54.71 -70.61
C ARG A 520 -25.13 -53.63 -69.67
N ILE A 521 -24.61 -52.41 -69.82
CA ILE A 521 -24.97 -51.24 -69.03
C ILE A 521 -26.10 -50.51 -69.76
N VAL A 522 -27.24 -50.32 -69.10
CA VAL A 522 -28.41 -49.67 -69.68
C VAL A 522 -28.74 -48.43 -68.89
N ILE A 523 -28.70 -47.27 -69.53
CA ILE A 523 -28.86 -45.98 -68.89
C ILE A 523 -30.15 -45.34 -69.37
N PHE A 524 -31.16 -45.30 -68.51
CA PHE A 524 -32.41 -44.60 -68.76
C PHE A 524 -32.29 -43.18 -68.18
N GLN A 525 -31.87 -42.24 -69.00
CA GLN A 525 -31.75 -40.84 -68.62
C GLN A 525 -33.13 -40.15 -68.60
N ALA A 526 -33.92 -40.42 -69.62
CA ALA A 526 -35.31 -40.00 -69.73
C ALA A 526 -36.09 -41.16 -70.37
N PHE A 527 -37.08 -41.68 -69.66
CA PHE A 527 -37.84 -42.86 -70.05
C PHE A 527 -39.34 -42.64 -69.90
N SER A 528 -40.13 -43.43 -70.63
CA SER A 528 -41.58 -43.27 -70.65
C SER A 528 -42.19 -43.71 -69.31
N ASP A 529 -43.11 -42.92 -68.75
CA ASP A 529 -43.88 -43.34 -67.54
C ASP A 529 -44.61 -44.67 -67.74
N SER A 530 -44.93 -45.02 -68.99
CA SER A 530 -45.56 -46.29 -69.36
C SER A 530 -44.68 -47.51 -69.02
N LEU A 531 -43.35 -47.32 -68.99
CA LEU A 531 -42.36 -48.33 -68.67
C LEU A 531 -42.49 -48.84 -67.23
N CYS A 532 -42.88 -47.97 -66.29
CA CYS A 532 -43.09 -48.33 -64.88
C CYS A 532 -44.14 -49.43 -64.69
N SER A 533 -45.05 -49.62 -65.65
CA SER A 533 -46.07 -50.69 -65.63
C SER A 533 -45.67 -51.93 -66.44
N ASN A 534 -44.53 -51.89 -67.15
CA ASN A 534 -44.10 -52.96 -68.04
C ASN A 534 -43.48 -54.11 -67.23
N GLN A 535 -44.12 -55.29 -67.27
CA GLN A 535 -43.66 -56.46 -66.53
C GLN A 535 -42.26 -56.94 -66.92
N LYS A 536 -41.87 -56.81 -68.20
CA LYS A 536 -40.53 -57.21 -68.66
C LYS A 536 -39.47 -56.27 -68.11
N PHE A 537 -39.75 -54.97 -68.12
CA PHE A 537 -38.89 -53.96 -67.52
C PHE A 537 -38.73 -54.17 -66.00
N LEU A 538 -39.83 -54.41 -65.27
CA LEU A 538 -39.77 -54.69 -63.84
C LEU A 538 -38.99 -55.98 -63.52
N GLN A 539 -39.07 -57.00 -64.39
CA GLN A 539 -38.24 -58.20 -64.26
C GLN A 539 -36.75 -57.91 -64.51
N LEU A 540 -36.43 -57.09 -65.51
CA LEU A 540 -35.06 -56.62 -65.74
C LEU A 540 -34.53 -55.86 -64.52
N CYS A 541 -35.33 -55.01 -63.89
CA CYS A 541 -34.92 -54.28 -62.66
C CYS A 541 -34.55 -55.22 -61.51
N ARG A 542 -35.27 -56.33 -61.38
CA ARG A 542 -35.10 -57.28 -60.27
C ARG A 542 -34.01 -58.32 -60.51
N GLN A 543 -33.79 -58.73 -61.76
CA GLN A 543 -32.99 -59.90 -62.11
C GLN A 543 -31.90 -59.62 -63.14
N GLY A 544 -31.90 -58.44 -63.78
CA GLY A 544 -30.95 -58.08 -64.82
C GLY A 544 -29.50 -58.16 -64.33
N ALA A 545 -29.20 -57.57 -63.17
CA ALA A 545 -27.85 -57.47 -62.63
C ALA A 545 -27.14 -58.84 -62.49
N ARG A 546 -27.85 -59.85 -61.95
CA ARG A 546 -27.33 -61.23 -61.85
C ARG A 546 -26.93 -61.84 -63.19
N ASN A 547 -27.53 -61.35 -64.28
CA ASN A 547 -27.31 -61.81 -65.64
C ASN A 547 -26.42 -60.85 -66.44
N GLY A 548 -25.76 -59.88 -65.79
CA GLY A 548 -24.89 -58.92 -66.44
C GLY A 548 -25.62 -57.81 -67.19
N ILE A 549 -26.90 -57.58 -66.92
CA ILE A 549 -27.65 -56.42 -67.44
C ILE A 549 -27.85 -55.43 -66.28
N ILE A 550 -27.00 -54.43 -66.20
CA ILE A 550 -27.00 -53.43 -65.13
C ILE A 550 -27.73 -52.20 -65.62
N MET A 551 -28.72 -51.72 -64.86
CA MET A 551 -29.53 -50.57 -65.26
C MET A 551 -29.35 -49.38 -64.33
N PHE A 552 -29.20 -48.20 -64.90
CA PHE A 552 -29.22 -46.92 -64.20
C PHE A 552 -30.46 -46.14 -64.63
N LEU A 553 -31.36 -45.88 -63.69
CA LEU A 553 -32.59 -45.14 -63.94
C LEU A 553 -32.47 -43.74 -63.34
N PHE A 554 -32.47 -42.71 -64.18
CA PHE A 554 -32.46 -41.33 -63.73
C PHE A 554 -33.88 -40.79 -63.67
N VAL A 555 -34.25 -40.19 -62.54
CA VAL A 555 -35.60 -39.64 -62.34
C VAL A 555 -35.53 -38.24 -61.76
N ASN A 556 -36.21 -37.30 -62.41
CA ASN A 556 -36.36 -35.96 -61.87
C ASN A 556 -37.29 -36.00 -60.65
N ILE A 557 -36.85 -35.47 -59.52
CA ILE A 557 -37.65 -35.39 -58.29
C ILE A 557 -38.95 -34.60 -58.54
N SER A 558 -38.92 -33.63 -59.45
CA SER A 558 -40.07 -32.80 -59.80
C SER A 558 -41.11 -33.53 -60.64
N SER A 559 -40.73 -34.57 -61.39
CA SER A 559 -41.66 -35.37 -62.21
C SER A 559 -42.35 -36.47 -61.40
N MET A 560 -41.85 -36.77 -60.19
CA MET A 560 -42.55 -37.69 -59.30
C MET A 560 -43.90 -37.10 -58.85
N PRO A 561 -44.98 -37.90 -58.87
CA PRO A 561 -46.31 -37.42 -58.49
C PRO A 561 -46.31 -36.95 -57.04
N LYS A 562 -46.60 -35.66 -56.83
CA LYS A 562 -46.84 -35.11 -55.49
C LYS A 562 -48.11 -35.73 -54.92
N LEU A 563 -47.99 -36.43 -53.80
CA LEU A 563 -49.12 -36.97 -53.05
C LEU A 563 -49.88 -35.82 -52.37
N ASP A 564 -50.75 -35.18 -53.14
CA ASP A 564 -51.69 -34.20 -52.63
C ASP A 564 -52.81 -34.96 -51.89
N SER A 565 -52.77 -34.99 -50.56
CA SER A 565 -53.71 -35.73 -49.69
C SER A 565 -55.18 -35.34 -49.87
N SER A 566 -55.43 -34.26 -50.60
CA SER A 566 -56.75 -33.70 -50.92
C SER A 566 -57.40 -34.29 -52.19
N LYS A 567 -56.65 -34.98 -53.06
CA LYS A 567 -57.17 -35.53 -54.33
C LYS A 567 -57.27 -37.06 -54.30
N LYS A 568 -58.31 -37.56 -53.63
CA LYS A 568 -58.79 -38.95 -53.78
C LYS A 568 -59.45 -39.14 -55.15
N GLY A 569 -58.67 -39.17 -56.22
CA GLY A 569 -59.10 -39.51 -57.58
C GLY A 569 -58.39 -40.76 -58.08
N SER A 570 -59.08 -41.59 -58.87
CA SER A 570 -58.59 -42.88 -59.39
C SER A 570 -57.35 -42.80 -60.29
N SER A 571 -57.04 -41.65 -60.89
CA SER A 571 -55.82 -41.45 -61.69
C SER A 571 -54.57 -41.25 -60.82
N ALA A 572 -54.64 -40.39 -59.80
CA ALA A 572 -53.53 -40.14 -58.88
C ALA A 572 -53.10 -41.41 -58.13
N GLY A 573 -54.05 -42.29 -57.78
CA GLY A 573 -53.76 -43.58 -57.15
C GLY A 573 -53.00 -44.56 -58.06
N ASN A 574 -53.25 -44.53 -59.37
CA ASN A 574 -52.57 -45.40 -60.33
C ASN A 574 -51.14 -44.94 -60.59
N ASP A 575 -50.88 -43.63 -60.67
CA ASP A 575 -49.53 -43.10 -60.87
C ASP A 575 -48.64 -43.34 -59.65
N VAL A 576 -49.18 -43.13 -58.44
CA VAL A 576 -48.46 -43.46 -57.19
C VAL A 576 -48.14 -44.96 -57.10
N LYS A 577 -49.05 -45.83 -57.54
CA LYS A 577 -48.81 -47.29 -57.56
C LYS A 577 -47.71 -47.69 -58.54
N ARG A 578 -47.65 -47.07 -59.72
CA ARG A 578 -46.63 -47.33 -60.74
C ARG A 578 -45.22 -46.99 -60.25
N TRP A 579 -45.05 -45.81 -59.67
CA TRP A 579 -43.77 -45.36 -59.11
C TRP A 579 -43.33 -46.23 -57.94
N ARG A 580 -44.27 -46.64 -57.09
CA ARG A 580 -44.03 -47.60 -56.01
C ARG A 580 -43.52 -48.94 -56.52
N ASP A 581 -44.18 -49.53 -57.53
CA ASP A 581 -43.81 -50.83 -58.09
C ASP A 581 -42.40 -50.79 -58.71
N LEU A 582 -42.01 -49.66 -59.33
CA LEU A 582 -40.66 -49.41 -59.82
C LEU A 582 -39.65 -49.32 -58.67
N ILE A 583 -39.90 -48.47 -57.66
CA ILE A 583 -39.00 -48.27 -56.52
C ILE A 583 -38.73 -49.60 -55.79
N TYR A 584 -39.75 -50.42 -55.55
CA TYR A 584 -39.57 -51.74 -54.93
C TYR A 584 -38.88 -52.77 -55.83
N ALA A 585 -38.90 -52.58 -57.15
CA ALA A 585 -38.21 -53.47 -58.07
C ALA A 585 -36.69 -53.24 -58.09
N ILE A 586 -36.20 -52.14 -57.53
CA ILE A 586 -34.81 -51.71 -57.65
C ILE A 586 -34.08 -51.91 -56.32
N PRO A 587 -33.01 -52.72 -56.29
CA PRO A 587 -32.25 -52.99 -55.06
C PRO A 587 -31.53 -51.77 -54.47
N LYS A 588 -31.01 -50.87 -55.31
CA LYS A 588 -30.24 -49.69 -54.89
C LYS A 588 -30.87 -48.37 -55.32
N GLN A 589 -30.95 -47.44 -54.36
CA GLN A 589 -31.58 -46.14 -54.57
C GLN A 589 -30.66 -45.05 -54.03
N PHE A 590 -30.35 -44.06 -54.88
CA PHE A 590 -29.55 -42.90 -54.58
C PHE A 590 -30.42 -41.65 -54.70
N PHE A 591 -30.33 -40.77 -53.70
CA PHE A 591 -31.19 -39.60 -53.59
C PHE A 591 -30.40 -38.30 -53.77
N ASN A 592 -31.05 -37.35 -54.45
CA ASN A 592 -30.75 -35.92 -54.44
C ASN A 592 -29.42 -35.50 -55.09
N PHE A 593 -29.28 -35.73 -56.39
CA PHE A 593 -28.25 -35.09 -57.21
C PHE A 593 -28.68 -33.66 -57.58
N ASN A 594 -27.96 -32.64 -57.11
CA ASN A 594 -28.20 -31.23 -57.45
C ASN A 594 -27.01 -30.67 -58.23
N SER A 595 -27.24 -30.21 -59.48
CA SER A 595 -26.17 -29.85 -60.42
C SER A 595 -25.88 -28.35 -60.53
N GLU A 596 -26.56 -27.48 -59.77
CA GLU A 596 -26.46 -26.03 -59.94
C GLU A 596 -25.03 -25.47 -59.75
N SER A 597 -24.12 -26.21 -59.10
CA SER A 597 -22.72 -25.79 -58.90
C SER A 597 -21.70 -26.44 -59.84
N GLY A 598 -22.08 -27.38 -60.71
CA GLY A 598 -21.11 -28.16 -61.51
C GLY A 598 -20.16 -29.04 -60.66
N GLU A 599 -20.32 -29.02 -59.35
CA GLU A 599 -19.73 -29.94 -58.40
C GLU A 599 -20.81 -30.96 -58.04
N VAL A 600 -20.43 -32.24 -57.95
CA VAL A 600 -21.26 -33.27 -57.30
C VAL A 600 -21.31 -32.91 -55.81
N SER A 601 -22.10 -31.90 -55.48
CA SER A 601 -22.34 -31.44 -54.12
C SER A 601 -23.11 -32.54 -53.42
N ALA A 602 -22.36 -33.34 -52.68
CA ALA A 602 -22.84 -34.34 -51.77
C ALA A 602 -23.84 -35.32 -52.40
N LEU A 603 -23.33 -36.46 -52.87
CA LEU A 603 -23.92 -37.74 -52.45
C LEU A 603 -23.76 -37.85 -50.93
N GLY A 604 -24.49 -36.99 -50.23
CA GLY A 604 -24.70 -37.01 -48.81
C GLY A 604 -25.40 -38.31 -48.54
N THR A 605 -24.71 -39.16 -47.82
CA THR A 605 -25.22 -40.41 -47.30
C THR A 605 -26.42 -40.11 -46.40
N LEU A 606 -27.61 -39.97 -46.98
CA LEU A 606 -28.86 -40.04 -46.23
C LEU A 606 -29.24 -41.51 -46.20
N TYR A 607 -28.65 -42.19 -45.22
CA TYR A 607 -29.03 -43.53 -44.81
C TYR A 607 -30.55 -43.59 -44.68
N LYS A 608 -31.14 -44.53 -45.42
CA LYS A 608 -32.35 -45.30 -45.09
C LYS A 608 -32.99 -44.87 -43.77
N THR A 609 -34.06 -44.09 -43.80
CA THR A 609 -35.25 -44.31 -42.96
C THR A 609 -36.31 -43.24 -43.20
N GLU A 610 -35.98 -41.96 -43.32
CA GLU A 610 -37.02 -40.92 -43.30
C GLU A 610 -37.80 -40.80 -44.61
N SER A 611 -37.14 -40.76 -45.77
CA SER A 611 -37.82 -40.67 -47.07
C SER A 611 -38.57 -41.95 -47.46
N LEU A 612 -38.03 -43.13 -47.11
CA LEU A 612 -38.71 -44.41 -47.30
C LEU A 612 -39.84 -44.63 -46.28
N ALA A 613 -39.71 -44.18 -45.02
CA ALA A 613 -40.79 -44.26 -44.03
C ALA A 613 -41.90 -43.23 -44.28
N GLU A 614 -41.57 -42.07 -44.86
CA GLU A 614 -42.54 -41.14 -45.39
C GLU A 614 -43.22 -41.76 -46.63
N LEU A 615 -42.46 -42.29 -47.60
CA LEU A 615 -43.06 -42.97 -48.76
C LEU A 615 -43.94 -44.14 -48.32
N ASP A 616 -43.52 -44.98 -47.37
CA ASP A 616 -44.31 -46.09 -46.80
C ASP A 616 -45.57 -45.56 -46.10
N LYS A 617 -45.48 -44.52 -45.25
CA LYS A 617 -46.66 -43.87 -44.65
C LYS A 617 -47.64 -43.31 -45.69
N TYR A 618 -47.13 -42.82 -46.82
CA TYR A 618 -47.91 -42.31 -47.94
C TYR A 618 -48.49 -43.42 -48.82
N ILE A 619 -47.80 -44.57 -48.88
CA ILE A 619 -48.14 -45.75 -49.68
C ILE A 619 -49.16 -46.64 -48.96
N SER A 620 -49.07 -46.73 -47.63
CA SER A 620 -49.89 -47.55 -46.74
C SER A 620 -51.11 -46.81 -46.19
N GLY A 621 -51.57 -45.73 -46.84
CA GLY A 621 -52.78 -44.97 -46.48
C GLY A 621 -54.10 -45.71 -46.74
N VAL A 622 -54.19 -46.97 -46.30
CA VAL A 622 -55.42 -47.68 -45.92
C VAL A 622 -55.52 -47.67 -44.41
#